data_AF-A0A1M6BAR0-F1
#
_entry.id   AF-A0A1M6BAR0-F1
#
_cell.length_a   1.000
_cell.length_b   1.000
_cell.length_c   1.000
_cell.angle_alpha   90.00
_cell.angle_beta   90.00
_cell.angle_gamma   90.00
#
_symmetry.space_group_name_H-M   'P 1'
#
loop_
_entity.id
_entity.type
_entity.pdbx_description
1 polymer ?
#
loop_
_entity_poly.entity_id
_entity_poly.type
_entity_poly.pdbx_seq_one_letter_code
_entity_poly.pdbx_strand_id
1 'polypeptide(L)'
;MTNKEDVYRKSTLDLEKLKDQARACVNEIVEASGIGKGQVFVVGCSTSEICGDMIGSNSSLEVAKAVFAAIYEELSQKGIYLASQCCEHLNRAIIIEKEAADAIGMSDHIVCVVPQPKAGGSFATCAYYTFKEPVALEEIQADAGIDIGGTLIGMNLKRVAVPVKLTNNTIGSANVLAARTRPKYIGGIRAAYEPDADMRAHIID
;
A
#
# COMPACT_ATOMS: atom_id res chain seq x y z
N MET A 1 -27.62 -5.51 8.41
CA MET A 1 -27.22 -4.12 8.13
C MET A 1 -26.56 -3.57 9.38
N THR A 2 -25.23 -3.38 9.38
CA THR A 2 -24.50 -2.70 10.47
C THR A 2 -24.98 -1.26 10.58
N ASN A 3 -25.11 -0.72 11.79
CA ASN A 3 -25.56 0.67 12.01
C ASN A 3 -24.49 1.64 11.49
N LYS A 4 -24.87 2.72 10.76
CA LYS A 4 -23.90 3.68 10.20
C LYS A 4 -23.04 4.33 11.28
N GLU A 5 -23.55 4.46 12.49
CA GLU A 5 -22.85 5.08 13.62
C GLU A 5 -21.68 4.25 14.14
N ASP A 6 -21.69 2.93 13.96
CA ASP A 6 -20.66 2.04 14.54
C ASP A 6 -19.25 2.34 14.02
N VAL A 7 -19.14 2.85 12.80
CA VAL A 7 -17.86 3.21 12.16
C VAL A 7 -17.21 4.46 12.76
N TYR A 8 -18.04 5.34 13.34
CA TYR A 8 -17.62 6.61 13.95
C TYR A 8 -17.43 6.49 15.46
N ARG A 9 -17.61 5.29 16.04
CA ARG A 9 -17.36 5.07 17.45
C ARG A 9 -15.89 5.30 17.75
N LYS A 10 -15.66 5.95 18.89
CA LYS A 10 -14.32 6.19 19.41
C LYS A 10 -13.69 4.83 19.76
N SER A 11 -12.48 4.62 19.27
CA SER A 11 -11.68 3.45 19.57
C SER A 11 -11.13 3.51 20.98
N THR A 12 -11.07 2.37 21.66
CA THR A 12 -10.34 2.20 22.93
C THR A 12 -8.88 1.80 22.70
N LEU A 13 -8.47 1.58 21.44
CA LEU A 13 -7.10 1.25 21.08
C LEU A 13 -6.16 2.43 21.33
N ASP A 14 -4.91 2.08 21.66
CA ASP A 14 -3.79 3.03 21.68
C ASP A 14 -3.40 3.39 20.24
N LEU A 15 -3.91 4.52 19.77
CA LEU A 15 -3.69 4.99 18.39
C LEU A 15 -2.24 5.37 18.13
N GLU A 16 -1.49 5.84 19.13
CA GLU A 16 -0.07 6.18 18.95
C GLU A 16 0.74 4.90 18.74
N LYS A 17 0.46 3.84 19.51
CA LYS A 17 1.06 2.53 19.27
C LYS A 17 0.79 2.01 17.86
N LEU A 18 -0.44 2.18 17.35
CA LEU A 18 -0.77 1.76 15.97
C LEU A 18 0.01 2.55 14.91
N LYS A 19 0.21 3.87 15.14
CA LYS A 19 1.04 4.69 14.26
C LYS A 19 2.49 4.20 14.27
N ASP A 20 3.06 3.95 15.44
CA ASP A 20 4.44 3.50 15.57
C ASP A 20 4.66 2.15 14.88
N GLN A 21 3.73 1.21 15.05
CA GLN A 21 3.76 -0.07 14.33
C GLN A 21 3.68 0.11 12.82
N ALA A 22 2.79 0.98 12.34
CA ALA A 22 2.65 1.27 10.91
C ALA A 22 3.92 1.91 10.33
N ARG A 23 4.52 2.90 11.02
CA ARG A 23 5.80 3.50 10.61
C ARG A 23 6.91 2.47 10.55
N ALA A 24 7.04 1.62 11.57
CA ALA A 24 8.07 0.59 11.63
C ALA A 24 7.96 -0.38 10.44
N CYS A 25 6.75 -0.88 10.16
CA CYS A 25 6.50 -1.74 9.00
C CYS A 25 6.88 -1.05 7.69
N VAL A 26 6.42 0.18 7.46
CA VAL A 26 6.70 0.92 6.22
C VAL A 26 8.18 1.17 6.04
N ASN A 27 8.89 1.60 7.09
CA ASN A 27 10.31 1.88 7.01
C ASN A 27 11.14 0.63 6.67
N GLU A 28 10.82 -0.53 7.25
CA GLU A 28 11.44 -1.81 6.86
C GLU A 28 11.19 -2.15 5.37
N ILE A 29 9.97 -1.92 4.88
CA ILE A 29 9.62 -2.22 3.48
C ILE A 29 10.36 -1.26 2.54
N VAL A 30 10.41 0.03 2.86
CA VAL A 30 11.11 1.04 2.05
C VAL A 30 12.59 0.70 1.97
N GLU A 31 13.23 0.36 3.09
CA GLU A 31 14.63 -0.04 3.13
C GLU A 31 14.87 -1.32 2.30
N ALA A 32 14.07 -2.37 2.50
CA ALA A 32 14.25 -3.64 1.83
C ALA A 32 13.91 -3.61 0.33
N SER A 33 13.01 -2.71 -0.09
CA SER A 33 12.58 -2.58 -1.49
C SER A 33 13.46 -1.64 -2.31
N GLY A 34 14.12 -0.66 -1.67
CA GLY A 34 14.80 0.42 -2.37
C GLY A 34 13.84 1.33 -3.14
N ILE A 35 12.53 1.29 -2.83
CA ILE A 35 11.54 2.17 -3.46
C ILE A 35 11.87 3.63 -3.17
N GLY A 36 11.76 4.48 -4.18
CA GLY A 36 12.13 5.88 -4.12
C GLY A 36 11.13 6.83 -4.74
N LYS A 37 11.57 8.08 -4.91
CA LYS A 37 10.74 9.18 -5.41
C LYS A 37 10.07 8.84 -6.75
N GLY A 38 8.78 9.13 -6.85
CA GLY A 38 7.96 8.93 -8.05
C GLY A 38 7.46 7.48 -8.24
N GLN A 39 7.91 6.53 -7.41
CA GLN A 39 7.41 5.16 -7.44
C GLN A 39 6.16 5.00 -6.57
N VAL A 40 5.44 3.89 -6.78
CA VAL A 40 4.14 3.65 -6.15
C VAL A 40 4.24 2.56 -5.10
N PHE A 41 3.72 2.88 -3.91
CA PHE A 41 3.56 1.95 -2.79
C PHE A 41 2.07 1.67 -2.60
N VAL A 42 1.65 0.41 -2.79
CA VAL A 42 0.24 0.02 -2.63
C VAL A 42 -0.06 -0.45 -1.20
N VAL A 43 -1.18 0.00 -0.63
CA VAL A 43 -1.65 -0.36 0.70
C VAL A 43 -3.01 -1.03 0.61
N GLY A 44 -3.08 -2.28 1.06
CA GLY A 44 -4.34 -2.95 1.40
C GLY A 44 -4.49 -2.97 2.92
N CYS A 45 -5.64 -2.54 3.43
CA CYS A 45 -5.82 -2.39 4.88
C CYS A 45 -7.24 -2.70 5.33
N SER A 46 -7.36 -3.67 6.24
CA SER A 46 -8.60 -3.99 6.94
C SER A 46 -8.56 -3.45 8.38
N THR A 47 -9.32 -2.39 8.65
CA THR A 47 -9.35 -1.83 10.02
C THR A 47 -10.07 -2.74 11.02
N SER A 48 -10.99 -3.60 10.58
CA SER A 48 -11.61 -4.60 11.46
C SER A 48 -10.59 -5.61 11.96
N GLU A 49 -9.67 -6.04 11.10
CA GLU A 49 -8.56 -6.93 11.49
C GLU A 49 -7.58 -6.24 12.45
N ILE A 50 -7.31 -4.95 12.25
CA ILE A 50 -6.46 -4.17 13.17
C ILE A 50 -7.11 -4.09 14.56
N CYS A 51 -8.44 -3.93 14.60
CA CYS A 51 -9.20 -3.88 15.84
C CYS A 51 -9.34 -5.27 16.50
N GLY A 52 -9.42 -6.34 15.71
CA GLY A 52 -9.73 -7.68 16.17
C GLY A 52 -11.07 -7.74 16.92
N ASP A 53 -11.17 -8.64 17.90
CA ASP A 53 -12.39 -8.86 18.68
C ASP A 53 -12.82 -7.67 19.55
N MET A 54 -11.97 -6.64 19.70
CA MET A 54 -12.24 -5.52 20.62
C MET A 54 -13.43 -4.64 20.21
N ILE A 55 -13.79 -4.61 18.92
CA ILE A 55 -14.90 -3.78 18.40
C ILE A 55 -15.89 -4.64 17.58
N GLY A 56 -15.73 -5.97 17.60
CA GLY A 56 -16.39 -6.90 16.68
C GLY A 56 -15.94 -6.68 15.23
N SER A 57 -16.68 -7.25 14.26
CA SER A 57 -16.36 -7.18 12.83
C SER A 57 -16.59 -5.80 12.17
N ASN A 58 -16.62 -4.72 12.96
CA ASN A 58 -16.92 -3.37 12.48
C ASN A 58 -15.63 -2.60 12.13
N SER A 59 -15.64 -1.96 10.96
CA SER A 59 -14.57 -1.04 10.51
C SER A 59 -14.51 0.19 11.41
N SER A 60 -13.32 0.70 11.73
CA SER A 60 -13.11 1.91 12.56
C SER A 60 -12.44 3.02 11.75
N LEU A 61 -13.12 4.17 11.61
CA LEU A 61 -12.56 5.32 10.91
C LEU A 61 -11.41 5.97 11.68
N GLU A 62 -11.44 5.99 13.00
CA GLU A 62 -10.38 6.57 13.83
C GLU A 62 -9.07 5.78 13.71
N VAL A 63 -9.16 4.44 13.73
CA VAL A 63 -8.02 3.55 13.47
C VAL A 63 -7.49 3.74 12.06
N ALA A 64 -8.36 3.81 11.06
CA ALA A 64 -7.95 4.08 9.67
C ALA A 64 -7.20 5.40 9.56
N LYS A 65 -7.70 6.48 10.18
CA LYS A 65 -7.04 7.80 10.18
C LYS A 65 -5.65 7.73 10.79
N ALA A 66 -5.49 7.07 11.93
CA ALA A 66 -4.19 6.95 12.60
C ALA A 66 -3.17 6.20 11.73
N VAL A 67 -3.55 5.02 11.23
CA VAL A 67 -2.67 4.18 10.41
C VAL A 67 -2.38 4.84 9.06
N PHE A 68 -3.40 5.40 8.39
CA PHE A 68 -3.22 6.14 7.13
C PHE A 68 -2.26 7.32 7.30
N ALA A 69 -2.46 8.16 8.33
CA ALA A 69 -1.61 9.33 8.53
C ALA A 69 -0.14 8.95 8.72
N ALA A 70 0.13 7.90 9.50
CA ALA A 70 1.48 7.41 9.74
C ALA A 70 2.15 6.92 8.43
N ILE A 71 1.45 6.07 7.67
CA ILE A 71 1.97 5.55 6.40
C ILE A 71 2.16 6.67 5.36
N TYR A 72 1.18 7.55 5.23
CA TYR A 72 1.20 8.64 4.26
C TYR A 72 2.32 9.65 4.55
N GLU A 73 2.56 9.99 5.82
CA GLU A 73 3.65 10.86 6.24
C GLU A 73 5.03 10.29 5.84
N GLU A 74 5.31 9.03 6.18
CA GLU A 74 6.61 8.39 5.87
C GLU A 74 6.88 8.31 4.36
N LEU A 75 5.86 7.99 3.56
CA LEU A 75 5.98 7.87 2.11
C LEU A 75 6.11 9.24 1.41
N SER A 76 5.28 10.20 1.80
CA SER A 76 5.26 11.54 1.19
C SER A 76 6.57 12.29 1.42
N GLN A 77 7.19 12.17 2.60
CA GLN A 77 8.50 12.76 2.89
C GLN A 77 9.61 12.25 1.96
N LYS A 78 9.47 11.04 1.42
CA LYS A 78 10.41 10.42 0.47
C LYS A 78 9.99 10.61 -0.99
N GLY A 79 8.88 11.29 -1.23
CA GLY A 79 8.29 11.48 -2.56
C GLY A 79 7.76 10.19 -3.18
N ILE A 80 7.41 9.19 -2.38
CA ILE A 80 6.79 7.94 -2.82
C ILE A 80 5.27 8.14 -2.85
N TYR A 81 4.62 7.76 -3.93
CA TYR A 81 3.16 7.85 -4.03
C TYR A 81 2.48 6.69 -3.30
N LEU A 82 1.51 7.01 -2.45
CA LEU A 82 0.64 6.02 -1.81
C LEU A 82 -0.54 5.70 -2.74
N ALA A 83 -0.77 4.42 -3.03
CA ALA A 83 -1.99 3.91 -3.67
C ALA A 83 -2.79 3.07 -2.66
N SER A 84 -4.03 3.46 -2.40
CA SER A 84 -4.88 2.76 -1.42
C SER A 84 -5.87 1.84 -2.12
N GLN A 85 -5.78 0.53 -1.85
CA GLN A 85 -6.75 -0.45 -2.34
C GLN A 85 -8.08 -0.33 -1.59
N CYS A 86 -9.18 -0.25 -2.33
CA CYS A 86 -10.53 -0.39 -1.80
C CYS A 86 -10.86 -1.86 -1.48
N CYS A 87 -11.89 -2.11 -0.67
CA CYS A 87 -12.41 -3.46 -0.48
C CYS A 87 -13.10 -4.00 -1.75
N GLU A 88 -13.46 -5.28 -1.72
CA GLU A 88 -14.09 -6.01 -2.81
C GLU A 88 -15.43 -5.43 -3.27
N HIS A 89 -16.13 -4.66 -2.43
CA HIS A 89 -17.38 -3.99 -2.82
C HIS A 89 -17.18 -2.94 -3.92
N LEU A 90 -15.97 -2.37 -4.03
CA LEU A 90 -15.58 -1.49 -5.13
C LEU A 90 -14.59 -2.18 -6.09
N ASN A 91 -14.67 -3.52 -6.18
CA ASN A 91 -13.82 -4.33 -7.05
C ASN A 91 -12.31 -4.08 -6.86
N ARG A 92 -11.90 -3.69 -5.64
CA ARG A 92 -10.50 -3.36 -5.32
C ARG A 92 -9.94 -2.18 -6.11
N ALA A 93 -10.79 -1.25 -6.54
CA ALA A 93 -10.36 0.01 -7.15
C ALA A 93 -9.32 0.73 -6.25
N ILE A 94 -8.38 1.43 -6.88
CA ILE A 94 -7.23 2.02 -6.21
C ILE A 94 -7.38 3.53 -6.13
N ILE A 95 -7.38 4.08 -4.92
CA ILE A 95 -7.35 5.52 -4.70
C ILE A 95 -5.91 6.01 -4.74
N ILE A 96 -5.62 6.98 -5.60
CA ILE A 96 -4.29 7.56 -5.79
C ILE A 96 -4.40 9.05 -6.13
N GLU A 97 -3.33 9.81 -5.93
CA GLU A 97 -3.20 11.16 -6.51
C GLU A 97 -3.23 11.09 -8.04
N LYS A 98 -4.00 11.97 -8.67
CA LYS A 98 -4.08 12.05 -10.14
C LYS A 98 -2.71 12.26 -10.80
N GLU A 99 -1.87 13.12 -10.22
CA GLU A 99 -0.50 13.35 -10.71
C GLU A 99 0.31 12.04 -10.77
N ALA A 100 0.13 11.16 -9.79
CA ALA A 100 0.81 9.87 -9.76
C ALA A 100 0.28 8.94 -10.85
N ALA A 101 -1.05 8.91 -11.06
CA ALA A 101 -1.67 8.13 -12.14
C ALA A 101 -1.15 8.58 -13.52
N ASP A 102 -1.04 9.89 -13.74
CA ASP A 102 -0.47 10.46 -14.96
C ASP A 102 1.03 10.08 -15.11
N ALA A 103 1.81 10.21 -14.04
CA ALA A 103 3.24 9.91 -14.04
C ALA A 103 3.57 8.44 -14.36
N ILE A 104 2.71 7.50 -13.96
CA ILE A 104 2.86 6.07 -14.25
C ILE A 104 2.12 5.62 -15.51
N GLY A 105 1.47 6.55 -16.24
CA GLY A 105 0.76 6.26 -17.49
C GLY A 105 -0.54 5.47 -17.32
N MET A 106 -1.26 5.66 -16.20
CA MET A 106 -2.50 4.95 -15.87
C MET A 106 -3.75 5.84 -15.91
N SER A 107 -3.69 7.03 -16.53
CA SER A 107 -4.82 7.97 -16.61
C SER A 107 -6.06 7.38 -17.31
N ASP A 108 -5.86 6.51 -18.31
CA ASP A 108 -6.94 5.85 -19.04
C ASP A 108 -7.68 4.77 -18.22
N HIS A 109 -7.13 4.38 -17.06
CA HIS A 109 -7.73 3.41 -16.12
C HIS A 109 -8.58 4.07 -15.03
N ILE A 110 -8.79 5.40 -15.10
CA ILE A 110 -9.61 6.12 -14.13
C ILE A 110 -11.08 5.67 -14.22
N VAL A 111 -11.65 5.32 -13.07
CA VAL A 111 -13.06 4.95 -12.90
C VAL A 111 -13.78 5.90 -11.95
N CYS A 112 -15.10 5.98 -12.10
CA CYS A 112 -15.93 6.91 -11.33
C CYS A 112 -16.50 6.25 -10.08
N VAL A 113 -15.85 6.46 -8.92
CA VAL A 113 -16.38 6.05 -7.62
C VAL A 113 -15.80 6.91 -6.49
N VAL A 114 -16.57 7.11 -5.43
CA VAL A 114 -16.09 7.71 -4.17
C VAL A 114 -16.17 6.65 -3.07
N PRO A 115 -15.05 6.27 -2.44
CA PRO A 115 -15.05 5.26 -1.40
C PRO A 115 -15.70 5.79 -0.13
N GLN A 116 -16.55 4.94 0.46
CA GLN A 116 -17.14 5.18 1.77
C GLN A 116 -16.65 4.11 2.76
N PRO A 117 -16.65 4.38 4.07
CA PRO A 117 -16.18 3.41 5.05
C PRO A 117 -16.87 2.04 4.97
N LYS A 118 -18.12 1.99 4.49
CA LYS A 118 -18.91 0.76 4.30
C LYS A 118 -18.93 0.22 2.86
N ALA A 119 -18.35 0.95 1.91
CA ALA A 119 -18.28 0.58 0.50
C ALA A 119 -16.99 1.17 -0.07
N GLY A 120 -15.90 0.41 0.05
CA GLY A 120 -14.53 0.85 -0.26
C GLY A 120 -13.57 0.72 0.92
N GLY A 121 -14.07 0.93 2.14
CA GLY A 121 -13.31 0.73 3.39
C GLY A 121 -12.72 2.02 3.94
N SER A 122 -12.56 2.08 5.27
CA SER A 122 -12.18 3.33 5.96
C SER A 122 -10.81 3.87 5.55
N PHE A 123 -9.84 3.01 5.24
CA PHE A 123 -8.49 3.44 4.83
C PHE A 123 -8.51 4.13 3.46
N ALA A 124 -9.22 3.56 2.47
CA ALA A 124 -9.39 4.17 1.16
C ALA A 124 -10.22 5.46 1.21
N THR A 125 -11.21 5.53 2.09
CA THR A 125 -11.90 6.79 2.38
C THR A 125 -10.94 7.84 2.94
N CYS A 126 -10.05 7.50 3.88
CA CYS A 126 -9.03 8.42 4.37
C CYS A 126 -8.11 8.92 3.26
N ALA A 127 -7.65 8.04 2.37
CA ALA A 127 -6.85 8.41 1.21
C ALA A 127 -7.58 9.42 0.31
N TYR A 128 -8.81 9.10 -0.10
CA TYR A 128 -9.61 9.95 -1.00
C TYR A 128 -9.79 11.37 -0.44
N TYR A 129 -10.12 11.50 0.85
CA TYR A 129 -10.37 12.80 1.46
C TYR A 129 -9.11 13.53 1.97
N THR A 130 -7.92 12.92 1.88
CA THR A 130 -6.65 13.57 2.25
C THR A 130 -5.82 13.99 1.03
N PHE A 131 -5.91 13.25 -0.07
CA PHE A 131 -5.22 13.58 -1.31
C PHE A 131 -5.68 14.92 -1.89
N LYS A 132 -4.77 15.58 -2.60
CA LYS A 132 -5.01 16.89 -3.22
C LYS A 132 -5.97 16.79 -4.39
N GLU A 133 -5.75 15.83 -5.29
CA GLU A 133 -6.62 15.57 -6.44
C GLU A 133 -6.81 14.04 -6.57
N PRO A 134 -7.65 13.42 -5.72
CA PRO A 134 -7.84 11.98 -5.71
C PRO A 134 -8.53 11.49 -6.97
N VAL A 135 -8.08 10.35 -7.49
CA VAL A 135 -8.78 9.56 -8.51
C VAL A 135 -8.87 8.10 -8.07
N ALA A 136 -9.86 7.37 -8.62
CA ALA A 136 -9.94 5.93 -8.48
C ALA A 136 -9.50 5.28 -9.79
N LEU A 137 -8.63 4.28 -9.73
CA LEU A 137 -8.20 3.45 -10.86
C LEU A 137 -8.84 2.06 -10.77
N GLU A 138 -9.15 1.44 -11.89
CA GLU A 138 -9.59 0.03 -11.92
C GLU A 138 -8.47 -0.96 -11.57
N GLU A 139 -7.22 -0.64 -11.92
CA GLU A 139 -6.03 -1.45 -11.64
C GLU A 139 -4.77 -0.59 -11.54
N ILE A 140 -3.66 -1.17 -11.06
CA ILE A 140 -2.36 -0.51 -10.98
C ILE A 140 -1.21 -1.52 -11.01
N GLN A 141 0.00 -1.03 -11.28
CA GLN A 141 1.25 -1.78 -11.12
C GLN A 141 2.20 -1.03 -10.19
N ALA A 142 2.20 -1.38 -8.91
CA ALA A 142 3.00 -0.79 -7.84
C ALA A 142 4.38 -1.45 -7.68
N ASP A 143 5.34 -0.68 -7.16
CA ASP A 143 6.75 -1.07 -6.99
C ASP A 143 7.00 -1.84 -5.69
N ALA A 144 6.21 -1.55 -4.66
CA ALA A 144 6.18 -2.26 -3.38
C ALA A 144 4.77 -2.14 -2.76
N GLY A 145 4.51 -2.89 -1.70
CA GLY A 145 3.27 -2.71 -0.96
C GLY A 145 3.20 -3.47 0.35
N ILE A 146 2.16 -3.11 1.12
CA ILE A 146 1.81 -3.68 2.41
C ILE A 146 0.35 -4.16 2.40
N ASP A 147 0.13 -5.36 2.92
CA ASP A 147 -1.19 -5.94 3.16
C ASP A 147 -1.40 -6.11 4.66
N ILE A 148 -2.32 -5.31 5.22
CA ILE A 148 -2.65 -5.27 6.64
C ILE A 148 -3.99 -5.97 6.83
N GLY A 149 -3.97 -7.17 7.40
CA GLY A 149 -5.17 -7.96 7.68
C GLY A 149 -5.60 -8.89 6.53
N GLY A 150 -4.69 -9.28 5.64
CA GLY A 150 -4.97 -10.33 4.63
C GLY A 150 -5.96 -9.91 3.55
N THR A 151 -5.91 -8.65 3.14
CA THR A 151 -6.73 -8.08 2.06
C THR A 151 -6.33 -8.55 0.68
N LEU A 152 -5.11 -9.07 0.49
CA LEU A 152 -4.49 -9.46 -0.79
C LEU A 152 -4.24 -8.25 -1.70
N ILE A 153 -2.96 -7.93 -1.93
CA ILE A 153 -2.51 -6.84 -2.82
C ILE A 153 -1.74 -7.32 -4.05
N GLY A 154 -1.57 -8.65 -4.21
CA GLY A 154 -0.68 -9.22 -5.22
C GLY A 154 -1.06 -8.90 -6.67
N MET A 155 -2.34 -8.63 -6.94
CA MET A 155 -2.83 -8.19 -8.25
C MET A 155 -2.32 -6.79 -8.63
N ASN A 156 -1.96 -5.96 -7.64
CA ASN A 156 -1.55 -4.57 -7.84
C ASN A 156 -0.03 -4.42 -7.97
N LEU A 157 0.76 -5.49 -7.88
CA LEU A 157 2.22 -5.40 -7.87
C LEU A 157 2.81 -5.65 -9.27
N LYS A 158 3.84 -4.89 -9.63
CA LYS A 158 4.68 -5.21 -10.80
C LYS A 158 5.23 -6.62 -10.70
N ARG A 159 5.38 -7.28 -11.85
CA ARG A 159 6.06 -8.57 -11.94
C ARG A 159 7.58 -8.32 -11.94
N VAL A 160 8.38 -8.95 -11.08
CA VAL A 160 8.09 -10.09 -10.17
C VAL A 160 7.93 -9.60 -8.73
N ALA A 161 6.80 -9.91 -8.10
CA ALA A 161 6.60 -9.68 -6.67
C ALA A 161 7.46 -10.64 -5.83
N VAL A 162 8.12 -10.11 -4.81
CA VAL A 162 9.01 -10.83 -3.89
C VAL A 162 8.62 -10.46 -2.46
N PRO A 163 8.22 -11.43 -1.62
CA PRO A 163 7.89 -11.17 -0.23
C PRO A 163 9.05 -10.52 0.52
N VAL A 164 8.74 -9.53 1.36
CA VAL A 164 9.68 -8.92 2.31
C VAL A 164 9.43 -9.55 3.67
N LYS A 165 10.49 -10.09 4.29
CA LYS A 165 10.40 -10.66 5.64
C LYS A 165 10.57 -9.53 6.65
N LEU A 166 9.46 -9.13 7.26
CA LEU A 166 9.45 -8.07 8.27
C LEU A 166 9.82 -8.62 9.66
N THR A 167 10.51 -7.79 10.43
CA THR A 167 10.65 -7.95 11.88
C THR A 167 9.38 -7.50 12.58
N ASN A 168 8.83 -6.35 12.17
CA ASN A 168 7.51 -5.89 12.58
C ASN A 168 6.44 -6.39 11.59
N ASN A 169 5.71 -7.43 11.97
CA ASN A 169 4.73 -8.09 11.10
C ASN A 169 3.29 -8.05 11.62
N THR A 170 2.98 -7.11 12.52
CA THR A 170 1.63 -6.90 13.07
C THR A 170 1.33 -5.43 13.30
N ILE A 171 0.11 -5.00 12.99
CA ILE A 171 -0.43 -3.68 13.37
C ILE A 171 -1.74 -3.91 14.11
N GLY A 172 -1.81 -3.52 15.39
CA GLY A 172 -2.87 -3.96 16.28
C GLY A 172 -2.94 -5.49 16.31
N SER A 173 -4.13 -6.03 16.01
CA SER A 173 -4.35 -7.48 15.89
C SER A 173 -4.14 -8.02 14.47
N ALA A 174 -3.92 -7.16 13.48
CA ALA A 174 -3.79 -7.57 12.08
C ALA A 174 -2.39 -8.09 11.78
N ASN A 175 -2.32 -9.26 11.12
CA ASN A 175 -1.11 -9.72 10.47
C ASN A 175 -0.74 -8.80 9.30
N VAL A 176 0.56 -8.58 9.11
CA VAL A 176 1.10 -7.79 8.02
C VAL A 176 1.92 -8.67 7.08
N LEU A 177 1.60 -8.59 5.80
CA LEU A 177 2.42 -9.12 4.71
C LEU A 177 2.96 -7.96 3.89
N ALA A 178 4.16 -8.11 3.35
CA ALA A 178 4.76 -7.10 2.50
C ALA A 178 5.47 -7.72 1.31
N ALA A 179 5.54 -6.94 0.23
CA ALA A 179 6.26 -7.34 -0.96
C ALA A 179 6.96 -6.14 -1.60
N ARG A 180 8.11 -6.42 -2.20
CA ARG A 180 8.77 -5.55 -3.17
C ARG A 180 8.65 -6.17 -4.54
N THR A 181 9.04 -5.44 -5.57
CA THR A 181 9.13 -5.98 -6.92
C THR A 181 10.56 -5.97 -7.43
N ARG A 182 10.84 -6.76 -8.46
CA ARG A 182 12.13 -6.76 -9.17
C ARG A 182 11.94 -7.11 -10.65
N PRO A 183 12.89 -6.71 -11.53
CA PRO A 183 12.92 -7.18 -12.90
C PRO A 183 12.98 -8.71 -12.99
N LYS A 184 12.39 -9.25 -14.06
CA LYS A 184 12.50 -10.67 -14.39
C LYS A 184 13.94 -11.02 -14.71
N TYR A 185 14.45 -12.10 -14.13
CA TYR A 185 15.64 -12.75 -14.64
C TYR A 185 15.28 -13.48 -15.94
N ILE A 186 15.98 -13.13 -17.01
CA ILE A 186 15.82 -13.70 -18.33
C ILE A 186 17.16 -14.32 -18.79
N GLY A 187 17.13 -15.14 -19.84
CA GLY A 187 18.31 -15.76 -20.43
C GLY A 187 18.45 -17.26 -20.14
N GLY A 188 19.22 -17.94 -20.99
CA GLY A 188 19.51 -19.38 -20.86
C GLY A 188 20.74 -19.65 -19.99
N ILE A 189 21.28 -20.88 -20.04
CA ILE A 189 22.37 -21.36 -19.16
C ILE A 189 23.67 -20.55 -19.20
N ARG A 190 23.84 -19.67 -20.20
CA ARG A 190 25.03 -18.81 -20.36
C ARG A 190 24.81 -17.38 -19.87
N ALA A 191 23.63 -17.06 -19.33
CA ALA A 191 23.35 -15.72 -18.83
C ALA A 191 24.14 -15.43 -17.54
N ALA A 192 24.58 -14.18 -17.40
CA ALA A 192 25.14 -13.64 -16.17
C ALA A 192 24.21 -12.55 -15.63
N TYR A 193 24.13 -12.42 -14.30
CA TYR A 193 23.26 -11.44 -13.62
C TYR A 193 24.05 -10.42 -12.80
N GLU A 194 25.37 -10.58 -12.75
CA GLU A 194 26.30 -9.60 -12.24
C GLU A 194 27.10 -9.06 -13.42
N PRO A 195 27.24 -7.72 -13.54
CA PRO A 195 28.04 -7.14 -14.60
C PRO A 195 29.51 -7.49 -14.40
N ASP A 196 30.19 -7.85 -15.49
CA ASP A 196 31.65 -7.90 -15.53
C ASP A 196 32.17 -6.46 -15.45
N ALA A 197 32.90 -6.16 -14.37
CA ALA A 197 33.39 -4.82 -14.06
C ALA A 197 34.35 -4.29 -15.13
N ASP A 198 35.09 -5.17 -15.81
CA ASP A 198 36.10 -4.80 -16.79
C ASP A 198 35.55 -4.75 -18.21
N MET A 199 34.38 -5.36 -18.47
CA MET A 199 33.77 -5.45 -19.81
C MET A 199 33.57 -4.07 -20.46
N ARG A 200 33.26 -3.04 -19.66
CA ARG A 200 33.07 -1.68 -20.18
C ARG A 200 34.38 -1.11 -20.73
N ALA A 201 35.50 -1.32 -20.05
CA ALA A 201 36.81 -0.86 -20.51
C ALA A 201 37.20 -1.56 -21.83
N HIS A 202 37.02 -2.88 -21.89
CA HIS A 202 37.31 -3.67 -23.10
C HIS A 202 36.47 -3.32 -24.35
N ILE A 203 35.33 -2.63 -24.19
CA ILE A 203 34.44 -2.25 -25.30
C ILE A 203 34.65 -0.80 -25.76
N ILE A 204 34.97 0.10 -24.83
CA ILE A 204 34.97 1.55 -25.09
C ILE A 204 36.36 2.08 -25.47
N ASP A 205 37.44 1.36 -25.12
CA ASP A 205 38.82 1.67 -25.53
C ASP A 205 39.14 1.17 -26.95
#